data_AF-A0A7C6EST9-F1
#
_entry.id   AF-A0A7C6EST9-F1
#
_cell.length_a   1.000
_cell.length_b   1.000
_cell.length_c   1.000
_cell.angle_alpha   90.00
_cell.angle_beta   90.00
_cell.angle_gamma   90.00
#
_symmetry.space_group_name_H-M   'P 1'
#
loop_
_entity.id
_entity.type
_entity.pdbx_description
1 polymer ?
#
loop_
_entity_poly.entity_id
_entity_poly.type
_entity_poly.pdbx_seq_one_letter_code
_entity_poly.pdbx_strand_id
1 'polypeptide(L)'
;FNDVEVIAGVATGAIGYGALVAEAMHLPYVYVRSEPKKHGLENLIEGENPQGKKVVVIEDLISTGGSSLKVVQALRDAQANVLGLTAIFTYQFDTAINAFKDKQCDFYTLSNYETLINSAIEMNYVEQHHLDTLSEWRKSPGTWKQE
;
A
#
# COMPACT_ATOMS: atom_id res chain seq x y z
N PHE A 1 3.47 -2.00 14.75
CA PHE A 1 3.57 -3.46 14.57
C PHE A 1 4.79 -3.97 15.34
N ASN A 2 4.71 -4.10 16.67
CA ASN A 2 5.91 -4.30 17.51
C ASN A 2 6.42 -5.75 17.51
N ASP A 3 5.60 -6.68 17.03
CA ASP A 3 5.82 -8.12 17.02
C ASP A 3 5.89 -8.68 15.59
N VAL A 4 6.22 -7.84 14.61
CA VAL A 4 6.43 -8.26 13.22
C VAL A 4 7.66 -9.17 13.11
N GLU A 5 7.54 -10.22 12.29
CA GLU A 5 8.57 -11.23 12.07
C GLU A 5 9.07 -11.25 10.62
N VAL A 6 8.29 -10.76 9.67
CA VAL A 6 8.65 -10.68 8.24
C VAL A 6 8.10 -9.41 7.62
N ILE A 7 8.89 -8.79 6.75
CA ILE A 7 8.48 -7.68 5.91
C ILE A 7 8.14 -8.20 4.52
N ALA A 8 6.98 -7.80 3.98
CA ALA A 8 6.53 -8.18 2.64
C ALA A 8 6.39 -6.95 1.73
N GLY A 9 7.14 -6.88 0.64
CA GLY A 9 6.98 -5.81 -0.36
C GLY A 9 5.92 -6.13 -1.41
N VAL A 10 5.12 -5.13 -1.80
CA VAL A 10 4.23 -5.22 -2.98
C VAL A 10 5.04 -5.05 -4.26
N ALA A 11 4.92 -6.01 -5.19
CA ALA A 11 5.57 -5.87 -6.48
C ALA A 11 4.84 -4.86 -7.39
N THR A 12 5.54 -3.98 -8.11
CA THR A 12 7.01 -3.81 -8.17
C THR A 12 7.48 -2.57 -7.38
N GLY A 13 6.63 -1.55 -7.26
CA GLY A 13 6.98 -0.23 -6.73
C GLY A 13 7.49 -0.24 -5.29
N ALA A 14 7.00 -1.18 -4.48
CA ALA A 14 7.38 -1.27 -3.07
C ALA A 14 8.48 -2.31 -2.77
N ILE A 15 9.04 -2.99 -3.79
CA ILE A 15 10.08 -4.00 -3.54
C ILE A 15 11.33 -3.37 -2.91
N GLY A 16 11.76 -2.22 -3.43
CA GLY A 16 12.93 -1.51 -2.91
C GLY A 16 12.71 -1.00 -1.49
N TYR A 17 11.57 -0.36 -1.23
CA TYR A 17 11.23 0.15 0.09
C TYR A 17 11.07 -0.97 1.12
N GLY A 18 10.41 -2.07 0.74
CA GLY A 18 10.25 -3.24 1.60
C GLY A 18 11.59 -3.85 2.00
N ALA A 19 12.52 -3.98 1.05
CA ALA A 19 13.86 -4.49 1.32
C ALA A 19 14.63 -3.60 2.32
N LEU A 20 14.58 -2.27 2.13
CA LEU A 20 15.23 -1.31 3.04
C LEU A 20 14.63 -1.33 4.45
N VAL A 21 13.30 -1.46 4.57
CA VAL A 21 12.64 -1.62 5.87
C VAL A 21 13.06 -2.91 6.55
N ALA A 22 13.11 -4.03 5.81
CA ALA A 22 13.54 -5.32 6.33
C ALA A 22 15.00 -5.27 6.81
N GLU A 23 15.89 -4.66 6.03
CA GLU A 23 17.30 -4.45 6.39
C GLU A 23 17.43 -3.63 7.67
N ALA A 24 16.76 -2.48 7.75
CA ALA A 24 16.79 -1.60 8.91
C ALA A 24 16.25 -2.25 10.19
N MET A 25 15.30 -3.17 10.05
CA MET A 25 14.71 -3.92 11.17
C MET A 25 15.44 -5.24 11.47
N HIS A 26 16.42 -5.63 10.65
CA HIS A 26 17.07 -6.94 10.70
C HIS A 26 16.06 -8.11 10.63
N LEU A 27 15.04 -8.00 9.78
CA LEU A 27 13.99 -9.00 9.61
C LEU A 27 14.09 -9.69 8.24
N PRO A 28 13.62 -10.95 8.13
CA PRO A 28 13.40 -11.60 6.83
C PRO A 28 12.53 -10.76 5.89
N TYR A 29 12.83 -10.88 4.61
CA TYR A 29 12.13 -10.17 3.54
C TYR A 29 11.53 -11.13 2.52
N VAL A 30 10.29 -10.86 2.14
CA VAL A 30 9.60 -11.48 0.99
C VAL A 30 9.02 -10.39 0.10
N TYR A 31 8.72 -10.71 -1.16
CA TYR A 31 7.86 -9.85 -1.96
C TYR A 31 6.80 -10.67 -2.68
N VAL A 32 5.67 -10.04 -2.99
CA VAL A 32 4.52 -10.71 -3.60
C VAL A 32 4.27 -10.16 -4.98
N ARG A 33 4.29 -11.05 -5.97
CA ARG A 33 4.07 -10.76 -7.39
C ARG A 33 2.62 -10.38 -7.65
N SER A 34 2.41 -9.58 -8.69
CA SER A 34 1.09 -9.25 -9.21
C SER A 34 0.41 -10.45 -9.91
N GLU A 35 1.21 -11.35 -10.50
CA GLU A 35 0.75 -12.51 -11.26
C GLU A 35 1.63 -13.74 -11.00
N PRO A 36 1.04 -14.96 -11.08
CA PRO A 36 1.79 -16.22 -10.97
C PRO A 36 2.85 -16.36 -12.06
N LYS A 37 3.82 -17.27 -11.85
CA LYS A 37 4.74 -17.67 -12.92
C LYS A 37 3.97 -18.39 -14.03
N LYS A 38 4.30 -18.11 -15.29
CA LYS A 38 3.71 -18.81 -16.46
C LYS A 38 4.04 -20.31 -16.50
N HIS A 39 5.11 -20.73 -15.84
CA HIS A 39 5.56 -22.12 -15.77
C HIS A 39 6.10 -22.42 -14.36
N GLY A 40 5.68 -23.54 -13.76
CA GLY A 40 6.07 -23.97 -12.41
C GLY A 40 4.93 -23.88 -11.38
N LEU A 41 5.27 -24.00 -10.08
CA LEU A 41 4.33 -23.76 -8.99
C LEU A 41 3.80 -22.32 -9.07
N GLU A 42 2.47 -22.14 -9.02
CA GLU A 42 1.76 -20.86 -9.15
C GLU A 42 1.94 -19.90 -7.94
N ASN A 43 3.07 -20.01 -7.24
CA ASN A 43 3.37 -19.24 -6.04
C ASN A 43 3.61 -17.76 -6.39
N LEU A 44 2.87 -16.89 -5.72
CA LEU A 44 3.01 -15.43 -5.83
C LEU A 44 4.11 -14.86 -4.93
N ILE A 45 4.49 -15.58 -3.88
CA ILE A 45 5.42 -15.12 -2.85
C ILE A 45 6.83 -15.58 -3.22
N GLU A 46 7.76 -14.63 -3.24
CA GLU A 46 9.19 -14.87 -3.48
C GLU A 46 9.97 -14.52 -2.22
N GLY A 47 10.92 -15.40 -1.84
CA GLY A 47 11.67 -15.30 -0.58
C GLY A 47 11.41 -16.50 0.34
N GLU A 48 11.60 -16.31 1.64
CA GLU A 48 11.35 -17.35 2.64
C GLU A 48 9.85 -17.65 2.81
N ASN A 49 9.50 -18.86 3.29
CA ASN A 49 8.11 -19.21 3.58
C ASN A 49 7.55 -18.36 4.75
N PRO A 50 6.46 -17.58 4.56
CA PRO A 50 5.88 -16.75 5.60
C PRO A 50 4.82 -17.48 6.46
N GLN A 51 4.56 -18.77 6.21
CA GLN A 51 3.56 -19.56 6.93
C GLN A 51 3.71 -19.44 8.46
N GLY A 52 2.62 -19.06 9.14
CA GLY A 52 2.57 -18.89 10.59
C GLY A 52 3.26 -17.64 11.13
N LYS A 53 4.03 -16.91 10.31
CA LYS A 53 4.76 -15.71 10.72
C LYS A 53 3.87 -14.48 10.69
N LYS A 54 4.17 -13.51 11.54
CA LYS A 54 3.55 -12.18 11.57
C LYS A 54 4.17 -11.27 10.53
N VAL A 55 3.36 -10.85 9.56
CA VAL A 55 3.84 -10.12 8.38
C VAL A 55 3.27 -8.71 8.36
N VAL A 56 4.13 -7.73 8.07
CA VAL A 56 3.72 -6.37 7.70
C VAL A 56 3.98 -6.16 6.22
N VAL A 57 2.98 -5.65 5.51
CA VAL A 57 3.09 -5.35 4.08
C VAL A 57 3.55 -3.91 3.87
N ILE A 58 4.52 -3.72 2.99
CA ILE A 58 5.04 -2.42 2.57
C ILE A 58 4.56 -2.13 1.15
N GLU A 59 3.92 -0.98 0.99
CA GLU A 59 3.40 -0.45 -0.26
C GLU A 59 4.01 0.94 -0.53
N ASP A 60 4.05 1.38 -1.78
CA ASP A 60 4.43 2.75 -2.12
C ASP A 60 3.22 3.69 -2.02
N LEU A 61 2.14 3.39 -2.75
CA LEU A 61 0.97 4.23 -2.93
C LEU A 61 -0.33 3.44 -2.86
N ILE A 62 -1.25 3.89 -2.00
CA ILE A 62 -2.63 3.40 -1.98
C ILE A 62 -3.52 4.35 -2.79
N SER A 63 -3.99 3.85 -3.94
CA SER A 63 -5.06 4.49 -4.72
C SER A 63 -6.42 3.90 -4.36
N THR A 64 -6.82 2.80 -4.99
CA THR A 64 -8.05 2.04 -4.66
C THR A 64 -7.79 0.88 -3.69
N GLY A 65 -6.52 0.56 -3.42
CA GLY A 65 -6.12 -0.56 -2.56
C GLY A 65 -6.14 -1.94 -3.21
N GLY A 66 -6.56 -2.06 -4.48
CA GLY A 66 -6.75 -3.36 -5.13
C GLY A 66 -5.48 -4.21 -5.25
N SER A 67 -4.34 -3.62 -5.62
CA SER A 67 -3.04 -4.31 -5.67
C SER A 67 -2.61 -4.77 -4.28
N SER A 68 -2.67 -3.84 -3.32
CA SER A 68 -2.26 -4.05 -1.94
C SER A 68 -3.05 -5.18 -1.28
N LEU A 69 -4.37 -5.22 -1.49
CA LEU A 69 -5.25 -6.24 -0.92
C LEU A 69 -5.09 -7.61 -1.58
N LYS A 70 -4.68 -7.69 -2.85
CA LYS A 70 -4.29 -8.97 -3.48
C LYS A 70 -3.06 -9.56 -2.80
N VAL A 71 -2.07 -8.72 -2.46
CA VAL A 71 -0.88 -9.15 -1.71
C VAL A 71 -1.25 -9.64 -0.31
N VAL A 72 -2.08 -8.89 0.40
CA VAL A 72 -2.62 -9.31 1.72
C VAL A 72 -3.31 -10.67 1.62
N GLN A 73 -4.15 -10.87 0.59
CA GLN A 73 -4.84 -12.13 0.39
C GLN A 73 -3.86 -13.27 0.09
N ALA A 74 -2.89 -13.07 -0.80
CA ALA A 74 -1.90 -14.09 -1.13
C ALA A 74 -1.08 -14.54 0.09
N LEU A 75 -0.72 -13.61 0.97
CA LEU A 75 -0.03 -13.93 2.23
C LEU A 75 -0.93 -14.72 3.19
N ARG A 76 -2.21 -14.35 3.31
CA ARG A 76 -3.20 -15.07 4.13
C ARG A 76 -3.47 -16.47 3.58
N ASP A 77 -3.55 -16.63 2.27
CA ASP A 77 -3.72 -17.94 1.61
C ASP A 77 -2.49 -18.84 1.85
N ALA A 78 -1.31 -18.25 1.94
CA ALA A 78 -0.08 -18.92 2.41
C ALA A 78 0.00 -19.09 3.94
N GLN A 79 -1.12 -18.89 4.65
CA GLN A 79 -1.26 -19.04 6.10
C GLN A 79 -0.34 -18.12 6.92
N ALA A 80 0.06 -16.98 6.38
CA ALA A 80 0.75 -15.94 7.13
C ALA A 80 -0.23 -15.09 7.94
N ASN A 81 0.20 -14.59 9.11
CA ASN A 81 -0.57 -13.67 9.93
C ASN A 81 -0.28 -12.22 9.52
N VAL A 82 -1.08 -11.66 8.61
CA VAL A 82 -0.91 -10.27 8.15
C VAL A 82 -1.40 -9.31 9.23
N LEU A 83 -0.46 -8.63 9.90
CA LEU A 83 -0.74 -7.66 10.97
C LEU A 83 -1.35 -6.35 10.44
N GLY A 84 -1.05 -6.02 9.19
CA GLY A 84 -1.50 -4.79 8.54
C GLY A 84 -0.57 -4.38 7.41
N LEU A 85 -0.87 -3.23 6.84
CA LEU A 85 -0.13 -2.65 5.72
C LEU A 85 0.35 -1.25 6.05
N THR A 86 1.51 -0.87 5.54
CA THR A 86 1.96 0.53 5.55
C THR A 86 2.31 0.98 4.15
N ALA A 87 1.94 2.21 3.80
CA ALA A 87 2.32 2.83 2.54
C ALA A 87 3.02 4.17 2.76
N ILE A 88 3.75 4.64 1.76
CA ILE A 88 4.32 5.98 1.80
C ILE A 88 3.20 7.01 1.68
N PHE A 89 2.29 6.80 0.71
CA PHE A 89 1.27 7.78 0.36
C PHE A 89 -0.10 7.14 0.11
N THR A 90 -1.15 7.94 0.28
CA THR A 90 -2.53 7.56 -0.10
C THR A 90 -3.29 8.75 -0.66
N TYR A 91 -4.14 8.49 -1.66
CA TYR A 91 -5.11 9.48 -2.14
C TYR A 91 -6.33 9.63 -1.23
N GLN A 92 -6.46 8.77 -0.20
CA GLN A 92 -7.61 8.76 0.73
C GLN A 92 -8.94 8.63 0.01
N PHE A 93 -9.02 7.83 -1.06
CA PHE A 93 -10.29 7.53 -1.70
C PHE A 93 -11.16 6.66 -0.78
N ASP A 94 -12.45 6.98 -0.68
CA ASP A 94 -13.40 6.19 0.11
C ASP A 94 -13.43 4.73 -0.36
N THR A 95 -13.24 4.49 -1.66
CA THR A 95 -13.09 3.14 -2.23
C THR A 95 -11.98 2.34 -1.56
N ALA A 96 -10.82 2.95 -1.30
CA ALA A 96 -9.73 2.26 -0.61
C ALA A 96 -10.08 2.02 0.86
N ILE A 97 -10.56 3.05 1.56
CA ILE A 97 -10.94 2.96 2.98
C ILE A 97 -11.94 1.82 3.20
N ASN A 98 -12.98 1.75 2.36
CA ASN A 98 -13.99 0.71 2.42
C ASN A 98 -13.41 -0.66 2.05
N ALA A 99 -12.59 -0.77 0.99
CA ALA A 99 -11.99 -2.04 0.59
C ALA A 99 -11.09 -2.65 1.68
N PHE A 100 -10.27 -1.83 2.34
CA PHE A 100 -9.42 -2.28 3.45
C PHE A 100 -10.24 -2.72 4.67
N LYS A 101 -11.30 -1.95 5.01
CA LYS A 101 -12.24 -2.31 6.07
C LYS A 101 -12.95 -3.64 5.79
N ASP A 102 -13.47 -3.83 4.58
CA ASP A 102 -14.17 -5.05 4.16
C ASP A 102 -13.25 -6.28 4.20
N LYS A 103 -11.96 -6.08 3.87
CA LYS A 103 -10.94 -7.13 3.96
C LYS A 103 -10.32 -7.26 5.34
N GLN A 104 -10.81 -6.54 6.35
CA GLN A 104 -10.30 -6.57 7.72
C GLN A 104 -8.76 -6.42 7.75
N CYS A 105 -8.25 -5.43 7.03
CA CYS A 105 -6.83 -5.13 6.97
C CYS A 105 -6.65 -3.65 7.29
N ASP A 106 -6.05 -3.36 8.42
CA ASP A 106 -5.70 -1.98 8.77
C ASP A 106 -4.50 -1.54 7.93
N PHE A 107 -4.53 -0.29 7.47
CA PHE A 107 -3.39 0.33 6.81
C PHE A 107 -3.01 1.66 7.45
N TYR A 108 -1.72 1.98 7.38
CA TYR A 108 -1.14 3.23 7.86
C TYR A 108 -0.35 3.87 6.73
N THR A 109 -0.22 5.20 6.74
CA THR A 109 0.50 5.92 5.69
C THR A 109 1.37 7.02 6.27
N LEU A 110 2.57 7.20 5.70
CA LEU A 110 3.48 8.27 6.12
C LEU A 110 2.96 9.67 5.75
N SER A 111 2.31 9.79 4.58
CA SER A 111 1.67 11.01 4.12
C SER A 111 0.40 10.69 3.33
N ASN A 112 -0.36 11.72 2.98
CA ASN A 112 -1.64 11.62 2.31
C ASN A 112 -1.91 12.85 1.43
N TYR A 113 -2.92 12.73 0.56
CA TYR A 113 -3.27 13.78 -0.39
C TYR A 113 -3.59 15.13 0.25
N GLU A 114 -4.36 15.14 1.35
CA GLU A 114 -4.67 16.37 2.07
C GLU A 114 -3.39 17.09 2.54
N THR A 115 -2.47 16.36 3.15
CA THR A 115 -1.17 16.88 3.60
C THR A 115 -0.35 17.43 2.43
N LEU A 116 -0.34 16.71 1.29
CA LEU A 116 0.38 17.14 0.09
C LEU A 116 -0.17 18.44 -0.48
N ILE A 117 -1.49 18.58 -0.64
CA ILE A 117 -2.10 19.79 -1.21
C ILE A 117 -1.88 21.00 -0.28
N ASN A 118 -2.08 20.83 1.03
CA ASN A 118 -1.84 21.90 1.99
C ASN A 118 -0.37 22.37 1.96
N SER A 119 0.58 21.42 1.93
CA SER A 119 2.01 21.76 1.81
C SER A 119 2.34 22.44 0.48
N ALA A 120 1.74 22.01 -0.63
CA ALA A 120 1.96 22.60 -1.94
C ALA A 120 1.48 24.05 -2.02
N ILE A 121 0.38 24.38 -1.34
CA ILE A 121 -0.11 25.75 -1.21
C ILE A 121 0.84 26.60 -0.37
N GLU A 122 1.25 26.12 0.80
CA GLU A 122 2.22 26.82 1.68
C GLU A 122 3.54 27.12 0.97
N MET A 123 3.98 26.20 0.11
CA MET A 123 5.21 26.33 -0.67
C MET A 123 5.02 27.09 -2.00
N ASN A 124 3.84 27.62 -2.30
CA ASN A 124 3.48 28.28 -3.56
C ASN A 124 3.69 27.43 -4.82
N TYR A 125 3.63 26.10 -4.72
CA TYR A 125 3.57 25.19 -5.87
C TYR A 125 2.17 25.13 -6.49
N VAL A 126 1.15 25.41 -5.68
CA VAL A 126 -0.26 25.45 -6.08
C VAL A 126 -0.86 26.74 -5.54
N GLU A 127 -1.56 27.49 -6.39
CA GLU A 127 -2.30 28.66 -5.93
C GLU A 127 -3.49 28.26 -5.05
N GLN A 128 -3.73 29.02 -3.99
CA GLN A 128 -4.82 28.77 -3.03
C GLN A 128 -6.19 28.55 -3.70
N HIS A 129 -6.46 29.25 -4.80
CA HIS A 129 -7.73 29.19 -5.51
C HIS A 129 -7.98 27.85 -6.24
N HIS A 130 -6.94 27.02 -6.41
CA HIS A 130 -7.08 25.67 -6.97
C HIS A 130 -7.47 24.60 -5.93
N LEU A 131 -7.50 24.95 -4.64
CA LEU A 131 -7.78 23.99 -3.55
C LEU A 131 -9.12 23.28 -3.71
N ASP A 132 -10.16 24.02 -4.10
CA ASP A 132 -11.51 23.47 -4.26
C ASP A 132 -11.53 22.44 -5.39
N THR A 133 -10.95 22.78 -6.54
CA THR A 133 -10.83 21.91 -7.70
C THR A 133 -10.06 20.61 -7.39
N LEU A 134 -8.95 20.70 -6.66
CA LEU A 134 -8.14 19.55 -6.26
C LEU A 134 -8.88 18.66 -5.24
N SER A 135 -9.63 19.29 -4.34
CA SER A 135 -10.47 18.60 -3.36
C SER A 135 -11.65 17.86 -4.01
N GLU A 136 -12.26 18.46 -5.03
CA GLU A 136 -13.33 17.84 -5.82
C GLU A 136 -12.82 16.65 -6.63
N TRP A 137 -11.67 16.81 -7.30
CA TRP A 137 -11.04 15.70 -8.00
C TRP A 137 -10.82 14.49 -7.08
N ARG A 138 -10.31 14.71 -5.86
CA ARG A 138 -10.07 13.63 -4.89
C ARG A 138 -11.34 12.84 -4.56
N LYS A 139 -12.49 13.52 -4.43
CA LYS A 139 -13.76 12.87 -4.07
C LYS A 139 -14.29 11.99 -5.19
N SER A 140 -14.11 12.36 -6.45
CA SER A 140 -14.70 11.65 -7.59
C SER A 140 -13.83 11.73 -8.84
N PRO A 141 -12.61 11.14 -8.81
CA PRO A 141 -11.62 11.34 -9.88
C PRO A 141 -12.08 10.77 -11.22
N GLY A 142 -12.90 9.72 -11.22
CA GLY A 142 -13.41 9.09 -12.44
C GLY A 142 -14.52 9.86 -13.15
N THR A 143 -15.18 10.81 -12.47
CA THR A 143 -16.24 11.66 -13.03
C THR A 143 -15.90 13.14 -12.98
N TRP A 144 -14.67 13.48 -12.59
CA TRP A 144 -14.21 14.86 -12.53
C TRP A 144 -14.13 15.44 -13.94
N LYS A 145 -14.89 16.50 -14.18
CA LYS A 145 -14.88 17.25 -15.43
C LYS A 145 -14.10 18.53 -15.18
N GLN A 146 -13.10 18.81 -16.00
CA GLN A 146 -12.57 20.16 -16.14
C GLN A 146 -13.65 20.97 -16.86
N GLU A 147 -14.20 21.99 -16.22
CA GLU A 147 -14.97 23.03 -16.92
C GLU A 147 -14.04 23.89 -17.79
#